data_AF-A0A9Y4MU92-F1
#
_entry.id   AF-A0A9Y4MU92-F1
#
_cell.length_a   1.000
_cell.length_b   1.000
_cell.length_c   1.000
_cell.angle_alpha   90.00
_cell.angle_beta   90.00
_cell.angle_gamma   90.00
#
_symmetry.space_group_name_H-M   'P 1'
#
loop_
_entity.id
_entity.type
_entity.pdbx_description
1 polymer ?
#
loop_
_entity_poly.entity_id
_entity_poly.type
_entity_poly.pdbx_seq_one_letter_code
_entity_poly.pdbx_strand_id
1 'polypeptide(L)'
;MTISGSQELSSGLSSLPLHLDRPASQHWVWLSMEPPVNNANLTQFNGLFNWTMSYRHDADIFVPYGKTMLEREDIGFQAAPNRSCLVSWVVSKYRPQQARAVVYQSLKKYIPIEVYGKWNKKLLPDNKLLPTIANCLFYLSFENSEAKDYITEKLWRNAFQAGAIPVVLGPRRATYEAVAPPHSFIHVSDFKHTADLAAYLKHVAADRQTYEVYFQWHHTHRIKIYTDWRERLCQICVKYPSLQINKVYQDLERWVNS
;
A
#
# COMPACT_ATOMS: atom_id res chain seq x y z
N MET A 1 -9.02 6.32 -26.09
CA MET A 1 -9.00 5.45 -24.89
C MET A 1 -9.98 6.03 -23.86
N THR A 2 -10.68 5.18 -23.12
CA THR A 2 -11.56 5.58 -22.00
C THR A 2 -11.12 4.85 -20.74
N ILE A 3 -11.02 5.55 -19.61
CA ILE A 3 -10.64 4.98 -18.32
C ILE A 3 -11.85 5.03 -17.41
N SER A 4 -12.15 3.94 -16.72
CA SER A 4 -13.28 3.88 -15.80
C SER A 4 -12.84 3.31 -14.46
N GLY A 5 -13.07 4.07 -13.39
CA GLY A 5 -12.72 3.70 -12.03
C GLY A 5 -13.70 2.67 -11.45
N SER A 6 -13.19 1.60 -10.85
CA SER A 6 -14.02 0.53 -10.28
C SER A 6 -15.03 1.04 -9.25
N GLN A 7 -14.62 1.97 -8.37
CA GLN A 7 -15.53 2.54 -7.36
C GLN A 7 -16.64 3.40 -7.97
N GLU A 8 -16.32 4.20 -9.00
CA GLU A 8 -17.30 5.06 -9.67
C GLU A 8 -18.35 4.23 -10.41
N LEU A 9 -17.91 3.17 -11.09
CA LEU A 9 -18.81 2.20 -11.74
C LEU A 9 -19.70 1.48 -10.72
N SER A 10 -19.11 1.06 -9.59
CA SER A 10 -19.84 0.32 -8.55
C SER A 10 -20.85 1.19 -7.78
N SER A 11 -20.59 2.48 -7.66
CA SER A 11 -21.45 3.44 -6.96
C SER A 11 -22.46 4.13 -7.88
N GLY A 12 -22.41 3.86 -9.20
CA GLY A 12 -23.25 4.52 -10.20
C GLY A 12 -22.89 6.00 -10.43
N LEU A 13 -21.77 6.49 -9.87
CA LEU A 13 -21.26 7.83 -10.13
C LEU A 13 -20.76 8.00 -11.57
N SER A 14 -20.41 6.90 -12.22
CA SER A 14 -20.06 6.82 -13.63
C SER A 14 -20.75 5.63 -14.28
N SER A 15 -21.10 5.75 -15.55
CA SER A 15 -21.67 4.68 -16.34
C SER A 15 -20.90 4.50 -17.64
N LEU A 16 -20.78 3.24 -18.07
CA LEU A 16 -20.19 2.92 -19.37
C LEU A 16 -21.22 3.28 -20.47
N PRO A 17 -20.81 3.94 -21.57
CA PRO A 17 -21.72 4.31 -22.65
C PRO A 17 -22.04 3.10 -23.54
N LEU A 18 -22.58 2.03 -22.95
CA LEU A 18 -22.90 0.76 -23.64
C LEU A 18 -24.02 0.89 -24.67
N HIS A 19 -24.76 2.00 -24.63
CA HIS A 19 -25.80 2.34 -25.61
C HIS A 19 -25.24 2.94 -26.90
N LEU A 20 -23.93 3.27 -26.94
CA LEU A 20 -23.26 3.82 -28.13
C LEU A 20 -22.41 2.74 -28.80
N ASP A 21 -22.33 2.81 -30.12
CA ASP A 21 -21.35 2.02 -30.87
C ASP A 21 -19.94 2.45 -30.46
N ARG A 22 -19.14 1.45 -30.08
CA ARG A 22 -17.76 1.65 -29.69
C ARG A 22 -16.85 1.38 -30.89
N PRO A 23 -16.15 2.40 -31.43
CA PRO A 23 -15.18 2.17 -32.49
C PRO A 23 -14.12 1.14 -32.08
N ALA A 24 -13.72 0.26 -32.99
CA ALA A 24 -12.71 -0.76 -32.71
C ALA A 24 -11.35 -0.17 -32.25
N SER A 25 -11.07 1.09 -32.60
CA SER A 25 -9.88 1.83 -32.17
C SER A 25 -9.98 2.42 -30.76
N GLN A 26 -11.16 2.43 -30.14
CA GLN A 26 -11.35 2.95 -28.79
C GLN A 26 -11.16 1.83 -27.77
N HIS A 27 -10.01 1.81 -27.08
CA HIS A 27 -9.76 0.89 -25.97
C HIS A 27 -10.31 1.41 -24.63
N TRP A 28 -10.81 0.51 -23.81
CA TRP A 28 -11.30 0.79 -22.46
C TRP A 28 -10.35 0.19 -21.42
N VAL A 29 -10.08 0.97 -20.38
CA VAL A 29 -9.17 0.62 -19.28
C VAL A 29 -9.96 0.55 -17.98
N TRP A 30 -9.91 -0.60 -17.33
CA TRP A 30 -10.43 -0.74 -15.98
C TRP A 30 -9.38 -0.26 -14.98
N LEU A 31 -9.72 0.73 -14.16
CA LEU A 31 -8.82 1.30 -13.16
C LEU A 31 -9.28 0.92 -11.74
N SER A 32 -8.39 0.28 -10.97
CA SER A 32 -8.59 0.12 -9.53
C SER A 32 -7.28 0.09 -8.75
N MET A 33 -7.27 0.88 -7.68
CA MET A 33 -6.22 0.86 -6.65
C MET A 33 -6.67 0.11 -5.39
N GLU A 34 -7.85 -0.51 -5.42
CA GLU A 34 -8.41 -1.24 -4.27
C GLU A 34 -8.17 -2.74 -4.41
N PRO A 35 -7.96 -3.45 -3.29
CA PRO A 35 -7.78 -4.89 -3.31
C PRO A 35 -9.11 -5.58 -3.62
N PRO A 36 -9.08 -6.87 -4.02
CA PRO A 36 -10.26 -7.58 -4.51
C PRO A 36 -11.45 -7.53 -3.56
N VAL A 37 -11.21 -7.69 -2.26
CA VAL A 37 -12.25 -7.66 -1.21
C VAL A 37 -13.01 -6.34 -1.07
N ASN A 38 -12.52 -5.26 -1.69
CA ASN A 38 -13.15 -3.95 -1.70
C ASN A 38 -13.80 -3.62 -3.05
N ASN A 39 -13.68 -4.48 -4.06
CA ASN A 39 -14.37 -4.32 -5.33
C ASN A 39 -15.79 -4.88 -5.22
N ALA A 40 -16.73 -4.29 -5.96
CA ALA A 40 -18.04 -4.92 -6.18
C ALA A 40 -17.91 -6.08 -7.16
N ASN A 41 -18.99 -6.83 -7.37
CA ASN A 41 -19.01 -7.90 -8.37
C ASN A 41 -18.78 -7.31 -9.78
N LEU A 42 -17.70 -7.71 -10.44
CA LEU A 42 -17.27 -7.24 -11.75
C LEU A 42 -17.73 -8.16 -12.89
N THR A 43 -18.49 -9.22 -12.61
CA THR A 43 -18.98 -10.16 -13.64
C THR A 43 -19.74 -9.44 -14.75
N GLN A 44 -20.51 -8.41 -14.40
CA GLN A 44 -21.25 -7.59 -15.37
C GLN A 44 -20.33 -6.79 -16.32
N PHE A 45 -19.05 -6.70 -16.01
CA PHE A 45 -18.04 -5.99 -16.82
C PHE A 45 -17.13 -6.94 -17.62
N ASN A 46 -17.38 -8.25 -17.54
CA ASN A 46 -16.66 -9.24 -18.32
C ASN A 46 -16.83 -8.97 -19.82
N GLY A 47 -15.74 -9.07 -20.57
CA GLY A 47 -15.72 -8.83 -22.01
C GLY A 47 -15.73 -7.35 -22.43
N LEU A 48 -15.75 -6.39 -21.48
CA LEU A 48 -15.81 -4.96 -21.82
C LEU A 48 -14.45 -4.28 -21.91
N PHE A 49 -13.55 -4.60 -20.97
CA PHE A 49 -12.27 -3.90 -20.82
C PHE A 49 -11.13 -4.58 -21.58
N ASN A 50 -10.29 -3.78 -22.24
CA ASN A 50 -9.09 -4.29 -22.93
C ASN A 50 -7.91 -4.41 -21.98
N TRP A 51 -7.73 -3.39 -21.16
CA TRP A 51 -6.55 -3.23 -20.32
C TRP A 51 -6.93 -2.97 -18.88
N THR A 52 -6.05 -3.37 -17.98
CA THR A 52 -6.15 -3.06 -16.56
C THR A 52 -5.09 -2.05 -16.15
N MET A 53 -5.49 -1.11 -15.29
CA MET A 53 -4.61 -0.14 -14.66
C MET A 53 -4.74 -0.30 -13.15
N SER A 54 -3.69 -0.77 -12.48
CA SER A 54 -3.77 -1.17 -11.07
C SER A 54 -2.41 -1.19 -10.37
N TYR A 55 -2.44 -1.36 -9.05
CA TYR A 55 -1.26 -1.57 -8.21
C TYR A 55 -0.63 -2.96 -8.39
N ARG A 56 -1.29 -3.91 -9.06
CA ARG A 56 -0.72 -5.24 -9.32
C ARG A 56 0.38 -5.16 -10.38
N HIS A 57 1.49 -5.88 -10.19
CA HIS A 57 2.60 -5.88 -11.16
C HIS A 57 2.22 -6.54 -12.50
N ASP A 58 1.19 -7.39 -12.48
CA ASP A 58 0.65 -8.07 -13.67
C ASP A 58 -0.52 -7.32 -14.35
N ALA A 59 -0.76 -6.07 -13.97
CA ALA A 59 -1.66 -5.17 -14.72
C ALA A 59 -1.00 -4.72 -16.03
N ASP A 60 -1.80 -4.45 -17.06
CA ASP A 60 -1.28 -3.90 -18.33
C ASP A 60 -0.58 -2.56 -18.12
N ILE A 61 -1.15 -1.73 -17.25
CA ILE A 61 -0.61 -0.44 -16.83
C ILE A 61 -0.42 -0.49 -15.31
N PHE A 62 0.79 -0.87 -14.87
CA PHE A 62 1.15 -0.89 -13.46
C PHE A 62 1.28 0.53 -12.88
N VAL A 63 0.62 0.76 -11.74
CA VAL A 63 0.59 2.03 -11.02
C VAL A 63 0.94 1.79 -9.55
N PRO A 64 2.21 1.91 -9.16
CA PRO A 64 2.61 1.71 -7.77
C PRO A 64 2.14 2.86 -6.87
N TYR A 65 1.96 2.57 -5.59
CA TYR A 65 1.80 3.60 -4.55
C TYR A 65 3.13 4.33 -4.25
N GLY A 66 4.24 3.60 -4.35
CA GLY A 66 5.58 4.12 -4.16
C GLY A 66 6.61 3.18 -4.79
N LYS A 67 7.83 3.68 -4.92
CA LYS A 67 8.95 2.97 -5.53
C LYS A 67 10.23 3.30 -4.79
N THR A 68 11.03 2.26 -4.55
CA THR A 68 12.42 2.38 -4.12
C THR A 68 13.29 2.74 -5.31
N MET A 69 14.09 3.79 -5.16
CA MET A 69 15.04 4.25 -6.16
C MET A 69 16.44 4.17 -5.58
N LEU A 70 17.42 3.78 -6.38
CA LEU A 70 18.82 3.89 -5.99
C LEU A 70 19.20 5.37 -5.82
N GLU A 71 19.89 5.65 -4.73
CA GLU A 71 20.49 6.94 -4.44
C GLU A 71 21.98 6.88 -4.78
N ARG A 72 22.46 7.87 -5.53
CA ARG A 72 23.87 7.90 -5.98
C ARG A 72 24.75 8.72 -5.05
N GLU A 73 24.15 9.57 -4.24
CA GLU A 73 24.83 10.47 -3.31
C GLU A 73 24.35 10.14 -1.89
N ASP A 74 25.28 9.81 -0.99
CA ASP A 74 24.93 9.62 0.41
C ASP A 74 24.58 10.97 1.03
N ILE A 75 23.28 11.26 1.07
CA ILE A 75 22.74 12.49 1.64
C ILE A 75 22.77 12.48 3.17
N GLY A 76 23.11 11.33 3.77
CA GLY A 76 23.04 11.09 5.21
C GLY A 76 21.60 11.05 5.72
N PHE A 77 21.26 10.03 6.49
CA PHE A 77 20.02 10.02 7.28
C PHE A 77 20.36 9.81 8.75
N GLN A 78 19.91 10.74 9.58
CA GLN A 78 20.01 10.61 11.03
C GLN A 78 18.64 10.25 11.59
N ALA A 79 18.54 9.04 12.13
CA ALA A 79 17.33 8.61 12.81
C ALA A 79 17.09 9.54 14.02
N ALA A 80 15.94 10.23 14.00
CA ALA A 80 15.58 11.21 15.01
C ALA A 80 15.83 10.67 16.44
N PRO A 81 16.62 11.37 17.26
CA PRO A 81 16.83 10.96 18.65
C PRO A 81 15.53 11.16 19.45
N ASN A 82 15.29 10.29 20.43
CA ASN A 82 14.24 10.43 21.45
C ASN A 82 12.81 10.55 20.93
N ARG A 83 12.29 9.46 20.35
CA ARG A 83 10.85 9.31 20.07
C ARG A 83 10.10 8.96 21.35
N SER A 84 8.98 9.63 21.60
CA SER A 84 8.20 9.45 22.84
C SER A 84 7.18 8.30 22.74
N CYS A 85 6.76 7.96 21.53
CA CYS A 85 5.82 6.88 21.27
C CYS A 85 6.55 5.60 20.79
N LEU A 86 6.11 4.44 21.27
CA LEU A 86 6.66 3.15 20.82
C LEU A 86 6.08 2.78 19.46
N VAL A 87 4.75 2.58 19.38
CA VAL A 87 4.05 2.14 18.18
C VAL A 87 2.83 3.02 17.94
N SER A 88 2.62 3.47 16.70
CA SER A 88 1.34 4.03 16.27
C SER A 88 0.63 3.19 15.22
N TRP A 89 -0.69 3.36 15.16
CA TRP A 89 -1.53 2.79 14.11
C TRP A 89 -2.62 3.78 13.70
N VAL A 90 -2.68 4.12 12.41
CA VAL A 90 -3.72 5.01 11.87
C VAL A 90 -4.69 4.19 11.03
N VAL A 91 -5.94 4.09 11.45
CA VAL A 91 -6.95 3.22 10.84
C VAL A 91 -8.32 3.87 10.76
N SER A 92 -8.89 3.89 9.55
CA SER A 92 -10.21 4.50 9.30
C SER A 92 -11.34 3.48 9.21
N LYS A 93 -11.14 2.41 8.43
CA LYS A 93 -12.07 1.28 8.34
C LYS A 93 -11.51 0.18 9.23
N TYR A 94 -12.24 -0.30 10.22
CA TYR A 94 -11.85 -1.44 11.06
C TYR A 94 -12.95 -2.50 10.99
N ARG A 95 -12.56 -3.75 10.82
CA ARG A 95 -13.47 -4.90 10.85
C ARG A 95 -12.85 -5.98 11.74
N PRO A 96 -13.53 -6.43 12.81
CA PRO A 96 -12.96 -7.39 13.77
C PRO A 96 -12.40 -8.67 13.16
N GLN A 97 -12.98 -9.11 12.03
CA GLN A 97 -12.64 -10.36 11.35
C GLN A 97 -11.38 -10.24 10.45
N GLN A 98 -10.88 -9.04 10.20
CA GLN A 98 -9.69 -8.86 9.36
C GLN A 98 -8.41 -9.25 10.11
N ALA A 99 -7.44 -9.83 9.41
CA ALA A 99 -6.15 -10.23 9.99
C ALA A 99 -5.48 -9.10 10.79
N ARG A 100 -5.46 -7.87 10.25
CA ARG A 100 -4.93 -6.69 10.97
C ARG A 100 -5.60 -6.41 12.31
N ALA A 101 -6.91 -6.68 12.42
CA ALA A 101 -7.64 -6.48 13.66
C ALA A 101 -7.25 -7.57 14.67
N VAL A 102 -7.17 -8.83 14.23
CA VAL A 102 -6.72 -9.95 15.06
C VAL A 102 -5.30 -9.71 15.60
N VAL A 103 -4.36 -9.35 14.71
CA VAL A 103 -2.97 -9.05 15.10
C VAL A 103 -2.92 -7.88 16.08
N TYR A 104 -3.61 -6.77 15.79
CA TYR A 104 -3.66 -5.62 16.70
C TYR A 104 -4.22 -5.99 18.09
N GLN A 105 -5.34 -6.72 18.15
CA GLN A 105 -5.98 -7.10 19.42
C GLN A 105 -5.10 -8.00 20.28
N SER A 106 -4.26 -8.82 19.66
CA SER A 106 -3.29 -9.64 20.36
C SER A 106 -2.04 -8.83 20.77
N LEU A 107 -1.48 -8.05 19.84
CA LEU A 107 -0.25 -7.28 20.04
C LEU A 107 -0.39 -6.21 21.14
N LYS A 108 -1.53 -5.52 21.20
CA LYS A 108 -1.79 -4.46 22.20
C LYS A 108 -1.75 -4.94 23.66
N LYS A 109 -1.78 -6.25 23.91
CA LYS A 109 -1.66 -6.84 25.24
C LYS A 109 -0.23 -6.80 25.77
N TYR A 110 0.76 -6.69 24.88
CA TYR A 110 2.18 -6.83 25.21
C TYR A 110 2.96 -5.51 25.11
N ILE A 111 2.48 -4.56 24.31
CA ILE A 111 3.07 -3.24 24.09
C ILE A 111 2.00 -2.15 23.95
N PRO A 112 2.29 -0.90 24.35
CA PRO A 112 1.42 0.23 24.07
C PRO A 112 1.36 0.54 22.57
N ILE A 113 0.16 0.80 22.05
CA ILE A 113 -0.09 1.17 20.66
C ILE A 113 -0.99 2.40 20.64
N GLU A 114 -0.49 3.50 20.10
CA GLU A 114 -1.26 4.72 19.92
C GLU A 114 -2.12 4.62 18.65
N VAL A 115 -3.45 4.55 18.83
CA VAL A 115 -4.38 4.38 17.71
C VAL A 115 -5.06 5.69 17.33
N TYR A 116 -5.01 6.01 16.05
CA TYR A 116 -5.64 7.17 15.43
C TYR A 116 -6.54 6.78 14.25
N GLY A 117 -7.26 7.76 13.73
CA GLY A 117 -8.15 7.62 12.58
C GLY A 117 -9.62 7.53 12.96
N LYS A 118 -10.45 7.40 11.92
CA LYS A 118 -11.93 7.46 12.04
C LYS A 118 -12.49 6.40 12.98
N TRP A 119 -11.91 5.20 12.98
CA TRP A 119 -12.39 4.10 13.82
C TRP A 119 -12.28 4.41 15.31
N ASN A 120 -11.16 4.99 15.75
CA ASN A 120 -10.91 5.29 17.16
C ASN A 120 -11.38 6.70 17.57
N LYS A 121 -12.17 7.39 16.72
CA LYS A 121 -12.64 8.78 16.92
C LYS A 121 -11.50 9.79 17.21
N LYS A 122 -10.27 9.47 16.84
CA LYS A 122 -9.08 10.34 16.96
C LYS A 122 -8.63 10.72 15.55
N LEU A 123 -9.42 11.56 14.89
CA LEU A 123 -9.14 11.99 13.53
C LEU A 123 -7.81 12.75 13.46
N LEU A 124 -7.01 12.47 12.43
CA LEU A 124 -5.79 13.19 12.12
C LEU A 124 -6.01 13.95 10.81
N PRO A 125 -5.89 15.28 10.82
CA PRO A 125 -5.76 16.06 9.59
C PRO A 125 -4.54 15.62 8.79
N ASP A 126 -4.59 15.75 7.46
CA ASP A 126 -3.53 15.29 6.56
C ASP A 126 -2.15 15.89 6.89
N ASN A 127 -2.10 17.16 7.31
CA ASN A 127 -0.88 17.85 7.71
C ASN A 127 -0.33 17.41 9.08
N LYS A 128 -1.11 16.69 9.88
CA LYS A 128 -0.69 16.12 11.18
C LYS A 128 -0.32 14.65 11.09
N LEU A 129 -0.72 13.95 10.02
CA LEU A 129 -0.49 12.52 9.86
C LEU A 129 0.99 12.13 9.97
N LEU A 130 1.86 12.71 9.15
CA LEU A 130 3.30 12.37 9.18
C LEU A 130 3.98 12.82 10.49
N PRO A 131 3.78 14.05 11.00
CA PRO A 131 4.34 14.45 12.29
C PRO A 131 3.92 13.54 13.46
N THR A 132 2.67 13.08 13.49
CA THR A 132 2.21 12.14 14.52
C THR A 132 2.92 10.80 14.43
N ILE A 133 3.07 10.24 13.23
CA ILE A 133 3.77 8.97 13.03
C ILE A 133 5.27 9.12 13.33
N ALA A 134 5.89 10.23 12.96
CA ALA A 134 7.31 10.51 13.18
C ALA A 134 7.69 10.56 14.67
N ASN A 135 6.73 10.82 15.56
CA ASN A 135 6.93 10.77 17.00
C ASN A 135 6.99 9.33 17.58
N CYS A 136 6.70 8.32 16.76
CA CYS A 136 6.73 6.90 17.14
C CYS A 136 7.93 6.17 16.53
N LEU A 137 8.53 5.21 17.23
CA LEU A 137 9.59 4.35 16.67
C LEU A 137 9.06 3.46 15.53
N PHE A 138 7.89 2.86 15.76
CA PHE A 138 7.25 1.95 14.82
C PHE A 138 5.90 2.47 14.34
N TYR A 139 5.56 2.13 13.11
CA TYR A 139 4.23 2.34 12.55
C TYR A 139 3.64 1.01 12.07
N LEU A 140 2.42 0.69 12.49
CA LEU A 140 1.71 -0.49 11.98
C LEU A 140 1.18 -0.20 10.57
N SER A 141 1.99 -0.54 9.57
CA SER A 141 1.66 -0.47 8.14
C SER A 141 0.76 -1.64 7.72
N PHE A 142 -0.34 -1.85 8.44
CA PHE A 142 -1.23 -2.99 8.21
C PHE A 142 -2.24 -2.73 7.11
N GLU A 143 -2.15 -3.50 6.04
CA GLU A 143 -3.09 -3.46 4.94
C GLU A 143 -4.47 -3.98 5.34
N ASN A 144 -5.49 -3.46 4.66
CA ASN A 144 -6.87 -3.84 4.94
C ASN A 144 -7.20 -5.28 4.47
N SER A 145 -6.33 -5.89 3.67
CA SER A 145 -6.42 -7.25 3.15
C SER A 145 -5.04 -7.75 2.73
N GLU A 146 -4.88 -9.08 2.73
CA GLU A 146 -3.64 -9.76 2.31
C GLU A 146 -3.77 -10.13 0.83
N ALA A 147 -3.75 -9.12 -0.04
CA ALA A 147 -3.92 -9.28 -1.47
C ALA A 147 -2.56 -9.24 -2.21
N LYS A 148 -2.47 -9.94 -3.34
CA LYS A 148 -1.28 -9.98 -4.21
C LYS A 148 -0.81 -8.56 -4.52
N ASP A 149 0.47 -8.28 -4.31
CA ASP A 149 1.15 -7.00 -4.58
C ASP A 149 0.57 -5.77 -3.85
N TYR A 150 -0.39 -5.94 -2.94
CA TYR A 150 -1.10 -4.82 -2.33
C TYR A 150 -0.28 -4.18 -1.21
N ILE A 151 0.58 -3.22 -1.58
CA ILE A 151 1.43 -2.44 -0.68
C ILE A 151 1.18 -0.96 -0.93
N THR A 152 0.60 -0.26 0.05
CA THR A 152 -0.07 1.03 -0.16
C THR A 152 0.66 2.21 0.47
N GLU A 153 -0.02 3.36 0.57
CA GLU A 153 0.46 4.56 1.28
C GLU A 153 0.91 4.26 2.71
N LYS A 154 0.41 3.18 3.34
CA LYS A 154 0.78 2.79 4.70
C LYS A 154 2.27 2.47 4.84
N LEU A 155 2.87 1.83 3.83
CA LEU A 155 4.32 1.62 3.80
C LEU A 155 5.02 2.88 3.30
N TRP A 156 4.66 3.31 2.09
CA TRP A 156 5.43 4.29 1.34
C TRP A 156 5.35 5.71 1.92
N ARG A 157 4.14 6.20 2.16
CA ARG A 157 3.89 7.56 2.64
C ARG A 157 3.95 7.63 4.15
N ASN A 158 3.23 6.75 4.83
CA ASN A 158 3.01 6.88 6.25
C ASN A 158 4.22 6.43 7.07
N ALA A 159 4.85 5.29 6.75
CA ALA A 159 6.03 4.83 7.50
C ALA A 159 7.31 5.49 7.01
N PHE A 160 7.71 5.21 5.76
CA PHE A 160 9.01 5.67 5.25
C PHE A 160 9.14 7.19 5.23
N GLN A 161 8.12 7.91 4.76
CA GLN A 161 8.19 9.39 4.71
C GLN A 161 8.14 10.03 6.11
N ALA A 162 7.51 9.39 7.10
CA ALA A 162 7.56 9.84 8.49
C ALA A 162 8.84 9.37 9.22
N GLY A 163 9.66 8.55 8.57
CA GLY A 163 10.86 7.96 9.15
C GLY A 163 10.57 6.98 10.29
N ALA A 164 9.39 6.37 10.38
CA ALA A 164 9.12 5.29 11.35
C ALA A 164 9.45 3.93 10.75
N ILE A 165 9.88 2.97 11.57
CA ILE A 165 10.10 1.59 11.12
C ILE A 165 8.73 0.94 10.85
N PRO A 166 8.44 0.52 9.61
CA PRO A 166 7.19 -0.13 9.30
C PRO A 166 7.13 -1.55 9.87
N VAL A 167 6.09 -1.84 10.63
CA VAL A 167 5.66 -3.20 10.97
C VAL A 167 4.52 -3.56 10.02
N VAL A 168 4.79 -4.46 9.08
CA VAL A 168 3.93 -4.71 7.92
C VAL A 168 3.10 -5.97 8.06
N LEU A 169 1.88 -5.91 7.53
CA LEU A 169 0.97 -7.03 7.35
C LEU A 169 0.18 -6.79 6.07
N GLY A 170 0.23 -7.72 5.12
CA GLY A 170 -0.36 -7.58 3.79
C GLY A 170 0.01 -8.79 2.93
N PRO A 171 0.60 -8.63 1.73
CA PRO A 171 1.08 -9.78 0.96
C PRO A 171 2.22 -10.53 1.69
N ARG A 172 2.71 -11.61 1.07
CA ARG A 172 3.84 -12.40 1.61
C ARG A 172 5.08 -11.52 1.80
N ARG A 173 5.92 -11.87 2.77
CA ARG A 173 7.21 -11.21 3.02
C ARG A 173 8.04 -10.96 1.75
N ALA A 174 8.17 -11.96 0.90
CA ALA A 174 8.93 -11.86 -0.36
C ALA A 174 8.40 -10.76 -1.30
N THR A 175 7.10 -10.45 -1.25
CA THR A 175 6.51 -9.36 -2.03
C THR A 175 6.97 -8.00 -1.52
N TYR A 176 7.14 -7.83 -0.21
CA TYR A 176 7.74 -6.63 0.36
C TYR A 176 9.23 -6.54 0.01
N GLU A 177 9.99 -7.64 0.14
CA GLU A 177 11.42 -7.70 -0.19
C GLU A 177 11.71 -7.36 -1.67
N ALA A 178 10.79 -7.68 -2.57
CA ALA A 178 10.92 -7.37 -3.99
C ALA A 178 10.86 -5.87 -4.31
N VAL A 179 10.32 -5.03 -3.42
CA VAL A 179 10.05 -3.61 -3.72
C VAL A 179 10.57 -2.64 -2.67
N ALA A 180 10.61 -3.01 -1.39
CA ALA A 180 11.10 -2.18 -0.31
C ALA A 180 12.63 -2.15 -0.29
N PRO A 181 13.26 -1.10 0.27
CA PRO A 181 14.69 -1.12 0.50
C PRO A 181 15.09 -2.31 1.39
N PRO A 182 16.33 -2.83 1.25
CA PRO A 182 16.79 -3.94 2.06
C PRO A 182 16.78 -3.58 3.55
N HIS A 183 16.42 -4.54 4.40
CA HIS A 183 16.38 -4.39 5.86
C HIS A 183 15.58 -3.19 6.38
N SER A 184 14.53 -2.75 5.66
CA SER A 184 13.79 -1.54 6.00
C SER A 184 12.46 -1.76 6.73
N PHE A 185 12.06 -3.00 7.01
CA PHE A 185 10.75 -3.32 7.58
C PHE A 185 10.78 -4.59 8.45
N ILE A 186 9.77 -4.70 9.32
CA ILE A 186 9.51 -5.87 10.17
C ILE A 186 8.23 -6.53 9.70
N HIS A 187 8.26 -7.81 9.31
CA HIS A 187 7.06 -8.50 8.85
C HIS A 187 6.43 -9.27 10.01
N VAL A 188 5.11 -9.17 10.18
CA VAL A 188 4.42 -9.87 11.28
C VAL A 188 4.63 -11.39 11.21
N SER A 189 4.74 -11.96 10.00
CA SER A 189 4.96 -13.41 9.80
C SER A 189 6.37 -13.89 10.14
N ASP A 190 7.31 -13.01 10.49
CA ASP A 190 8.63 -13.41 10.99
C ASP A 190 8.53 -14.03 12.39
N PHE A 191 7.39 -13.85 13.05
CA PHE A 191 7.14 -14.23 14.43
C PHE A 191 6.03 -15.27 14.53
N LYS A 192 6.25 -16.30 15.33
CA LYS A 192 5.26 -17.35 15.58
C LYS A 192 4.06 -16.81 16.36
N HIS A 193 4.32 -15.95 17.34
CA HIS A 193 3.30 -15.32 18.17
C HIS A 193 3.47 -13.81 18.24
N THR A 194 2.38 -13.06 18.46
CA THR A 194 2.46 -11.60 18.64
C THR A 194 3.24 -11.19 19.89
N ALA A 195 3.39 -12.09 20.86
CA ALA A 195 4.27 -11.89 22.01
C ALA A 195 5.74 -11.81 21.58
N ASP A 196 6.16 -12.63 20.62
CA ASP A 196 7.52 -12.64 20.08
C ASP A 196 7.77 -11.37 19.27
N LEU A 197 6.81 -10.95 18.44
CA LEU A 197 6.85 -9.66 17.76
C LEU A 197 6.98 -8.51 18.77
N ALA A 198 6.16 -8.51 19.83
CA ALA A 198 6.23 -7.48 20.87
C ALA A 198 7.59 -7.45 21.58
N ALA A 199 8.16 -8.62 21.90
CA ALA A 199 9.47 -8.73 22.51
C ALA A 199 10.56 -8.19 21.57
N TYR A 200 10.48 -8.51 20.28
CA TYR A 200 11.39 -7.99 19.27
C TYR A 200 11.30 -6.46 19.13
N LEU A 201 10.10 -5.90 19.06
CA LEU A 201 9.92 -4.43 19.00
C LEU A 201 10.48 -3.73 20.23
N LYS A 202 10.35 -4.32 21.43
CA LYS A 202 10.98 -3.80 22.66
C LYS A 202 12.50 -3.87 22.60
N HIS A 203 13.06 -4.96 22.09
CA HIS A 203 14.50 -5.13 21.92
C HIS A 203 15.07 -4.07 20.96
N VAL A 204 14.45 -3.90 19.79
CA VAL A 204 14.84 -2.88 18.81
C VAL A 204 14.70 -1.47 19.41
N ALA A 205 13.64 -1.19 20.20
CA ALA A 205 13.47 0.10 20.85
C ALA A 205 14.50 0.40 21.95
N ALA A 206 15.01 -0.63 22.63
CA ALA A 206 15.98 -0.49 23.71
C ALA A 206 17.43 -0.40 23.20
N ASP A 207 17.70 -0.92 22.00
CA ASP A 207 19.04 -0.97 21.42
C ASP A 207 19.19 0.02 20.25
N ARG A 208 19.92 1.12 20.51
CA ARG A 208 20.14 2.21 19.55
C ARG A 208 20.73 1.70 18.23
N GLN A 209 21.71 0.79 18.30
CA GLN A 209 22.40 0.27 17.13
C GLN A 209 21.45 -0.55 16.25
N THR A 210 20.68 -1.44 16.85
CA THR A 210 19.67 -2.26 16.16
C THR A 210 18.58 -1.39 15.55
N TYR A 211 18.13 -0.35 16.25
CA TYR A 211 17.19 0.63 15.70
C TYR A 211 17.75 1.36 14.47
N GLU A 212 19.00 1.84 14.54
CA GLU A 212 19.64 2.58 13.45
C GLU A 212 19.90 1.72 12.20
N VAL A 213 20.09 0.40 12.36
CA VAL A 213 20.23 -0.53 11.22
C VAL A 213 19.04 -0.45 10.25
N TYR A 214 17.81 -0.26 10.75
CA TYR A 214 16.61 -0.12 9.91
C TYR A 214 16.57 1.14 9.04
N PHE A 215 17.53 2.05 9.20
CA PHE A 215 17.65 3.28 8.42
C PHE A 215 18.90 3.32 7.54
N GLN A 216 19.77 2.30 7.60
CA GLN A 216 20.98 2.25 6.77
C GLN A 216 20.69 2.26 5.26
N TRP A 217 19.51 1.80 4.85
CA TRP A 217 19.11 1.85 3.44
C TRP A 217 19.08 3.27 2.87
N HIS A 218 18.92 4.31 3.69
CA HIS A 218 18.93 5.70 3.23
C HIS A 218 20.27 6.13 2.60
N HIS A 219 21.38 5.45 2.92
CA HIS A 219 22.68 5.71 2.29
C HIS A 219 22.74 5.31 0.82
N THR A 220 21.84 4.42 0.38
CA THR A 220 21.87 3.80 -0.95
C THR A 220 20.55 3.86 -1.70
N HIS A 221 19.46 4.25 -1.01
CA HIS A 221 18.12 4.25 -1.56
C HIS A 221 17.31 5.46 -1.08
N ARG A 222 16.39 5.90 -1.93
CA ARG A 222 15.34 6.87 -1.60
C ARG A 222 13.97 6.34 -1.99
N ILE A 223 12.93 6.88 -1.36
CA ILE A 223 11.54 6.53 -1.66
C ILE A 223 10.91 7.60 -2.53
N LYS A 224 10.36 7.18 -3.67
CA LYS A 224 9.45 7.99 -4.49
C LYS A 224 8.02 7.56 -4.22
N ILE A 225 7.12 8.52 -3.99
CA ILE A 225 5.69 8.26 -3.73
C ILE A 225 4.88 8.84 -4.87
N TYR A 226 3.83 8.13 -5.29
CA TYR A 226 2.93 8.57 -6.36
C TYR A 226 1.61 9.05 -5.76
N THR A 227 1.52 10.33 -5.40
CA THR A 227 0.28 10.95 -4.90
C THR A 227 -0.50 11.69 -5.98
N ASP A 228 0.16 12.13 -7.05
CA ASP A 228 -0.45 12.88 -8.15
C ASP A 228 -1.05 11.92 -9.20
N TRP A 229 -2.35 12.05 -9.45
CA TRP A 229 -3.03 11.28 -10.49
C TRP A 229 -2.51 11.57 -11.89
N ARG A 230 -2.01 12.78 -12.16
CA ARG A 230 -1.39 13.12 -13.44
C ARG A 230 -0.17 12.24 -13.69
N GLU A 231 0.69 12.08 -12.68
CA GLU A 231 1.88 11.22 -12.78
C GLU A 231 1.50 9.73 -12.96
N ARG A 232 0.46 9.26 -12.27
CA ARG A 232 -0.06 7.90 -12.42
C ARG A 232 -0.60 7.67 -13.83
N LEU A 233 -1.38 8.60 -14.37
CA LEU A 233 -1.92 8.53 -15.73
C LEU A 233 -0.84 8.61 -16.80
N CYS A 234 0.27 9.32 -16.55
CA CYS A 234 1.42 9.33 -17.47
C CYS A 234 2.03 7.93 -17.72
N GLN A 235 1.80 6.95 -16.83
CA GLN A 235 2.23 5.56 -17.08
C GLN A 235 1.54 4.94 -18.30
N ILE A 236 0.35 5.44 -18.67
CA ILE A 236 -0.34 5.05 -19.89
C ILE A 236 0.54 5.37 -21.09
N CYS A 237 1.08 6.59 -21.18
CA CYS A 237 1.91 7.02 -22.31
C CYS A 237 3.16 6.15 -22.47
N VAL A 238 3.76 5.73 -21.34
CA VAL A 238 4.94 4.86 -21.33
C VAL A 238 4.59 3.45 -21.81
N LYS A 239 3.43 2.93 -21.43
CA LYS A 239 3.01 1.56 -21.75
C LYS A 239 2.32 1.42 -23.11
N TYR A 240 1.66 2.47 -23.57
CA TYR A 240 0.78 2.46 -24.75
C TYR A 240 1.38 1.75 -25.99
N PRO A 241 2.66 1.97 -26.38
CA PRO A 241 3.24 1.30 -27.54
C PRO A 241 3.36 -0.22 -27.41
N SER A 242 3.36 -0.73 -26.18
CA SER A 242 3.49 -2.17 -25.86
C SER A 242 2.16 -2.85 -25.53
N LEU A 243 1.05 -2.10 -25.47
CA LEU A 243 -0.25 -2.64 -25.11
C LEU A 243 -0.83 -3.47 -26.26
N GLN A 244 -1.37 -4.65 -25.91
CA GLN A 244 -1.98 -5.54 -26.88
C GLN A 244 -3.30 -4.96 -27.40
N ILE A 245 -3.37 -4.69 -28.71
CA ILE A 245 -4.49 -3.99 -29.35
C ILE A 245 -5.78 -4.83 -29.31
N ASN A 246 -5.68 -6.15 -29.51
CA ASN A 246 -6.83 -7.06 -29.61
C ASN A 246 -7.19 -7.75 -28.28
N LYS A 247 -6.56 -7.35 -27.18
CA LYS A 247 -6.79 -7.96 -25.86
C LYS A 247 -8.14 -7.52 -25.30
N VAL A 248 -8.86 -8.46 -24.70
CA VAL A 248 -10.08 -8.22 -23.92
C VAL A 248 -10.06 -9.15 -22.71
N TYR A 249 -10.36 -8.61 -21.53
CA TYR A 249 -10.56 -9.41 -20.32
C TYR A 249 -11.95 -10.04 -20.34
N GLN A 250 -12.02 -11.28 -20.84
CA GLN A 250 -13.26 -12.06 -20.86
C GLN A 250 -13.73 -12.42 -19.44
N ASP A 251 -12.81 -12.53 -18.49
CA ASP A 251 -13.11 -12.79 -17.09
C ASP A 251 -12.31 -11.83 -16.21
N LEU A 252 -12.83 -10.60 -16.09
CA LEU A 252 -12.23 -9.54 -15.29
C LEU A 252 -12.33 -9.86 -13.81
N GLU A 253 -13.46 -10.40 -13.36
CA GLU A 253 -13.68 -10.82 -11.97
C GLU A 253 -12.62 -11.84 -11.53
N ARG A 254 -12.36 -12.88 -12.34
CA ARG A 254 -11.32 -13.86 -12.04
C ARG A 254 -9.92 -13.25 -12.02
N TRP A 255 -9.60 -12.35 -12.96
CA TRP A 255 -8.29 -11.70 -12.95
C TRP A 255 -8.09 -10.88 -11.68
N VAL A 256 -9.09 -10.09 -11.26
CA VAL A 256 -9.02 -9.30 -10.03
C VAL A 256 -8.82 -10.19 -8.80
N ASN A 257 -9.54 -11.32 -8.71
CA ASN A 257 -9.48 -12.23 -7.57
C ASN A 257 -8.32 -13.25 -7.58
N SER A 258 -7.51 -13.29 -8.66
CA SER A 258 -6.35 -14.18 -8.80
C SER A 258 -5.15 -13.83 -7.94
#